data_AF-A0A7X7QBT3-F1
#
_entry.id   AF-A0A7X7QBT3-F1
#
_cell.length_a   1.000
_cell.length_b   1.000
_cell.length_c   1.000
_cell.angle_alpha   90.00
_cell.angle_beta   90.00
_cell.angle_gamma   90.00
#
_symmetry.space_group_name_H-M   'P 1'
#
loop_
_entity.id
_entity.type
_entity.pdbx_description
1 polymer ?
#
loop_
_entity_poly.entity_id
_entity_poly.type
_entity_poly.pdbx_seq_one_letter_code
_entity_poly.pdbx_strand_id
1 'polypeptide(L)'
;MGCVIILPVELLPSTLVQLAELAPPAGTLLEESRERRQRQDFEGAIELVKRARDLVEAHRDPLSEAVACLHMGDLYRESGLLGPALDLARQAERASQFHQERRHRHNRAITAYLLGLLHHELCSYSEALREYRNAREHLDDARKRWVDVGRPDWVHRCEMLSAWLTSLCGCLTDPPPLGTEEVLFPIQCGDAAYAVARGKVLRYTLATEITVDGQRFQSRMRGGGPVPLDIAAQGEYFALVVPSDEWAGPDTEEGDYVLVQRERQPHMEGPGVLFQAGEGEGWVYGRFLRDAVGRVSFRPKPWIIGGAPALNATVSVDKPMGYVVAVLKPVS
;
A
#
# COMPACT_ATOMS: atom_id res chain seq x y z
N MET A 1 6.14 -22.33 -2.44
CA MET A 1 6.43 -21.16 -3.30
C MET A 1 5.09 -20.52 -3.59
N GLY A 2 4.89 -19.30 -3.10
CA GLY A 2 3.61 -18.61 -3.09
C GLY A 2 3.73 -17.22 -3.69
N CYS A 3 2.59 -16.55 -3.83
CA CYS A 3 2.49 -15.16 -4.26
C CYS A 3 2.73 -14.25 -3.05
N VAL A 4 3.56 -13.21 -3.18
CA VAL A 4 3.73 -12.17 -2.15
C VAL A 4 3.04 -10.90 -2.62
N ILE A 5 2.20 -10.30 -1.76
CA ILE A 5 1.54 -9.03 -2.05
C ILE A 5 2.19 -7.93 -1.20
N ILE A 6 2.94 -7.06 -1.85
CA ILE A 6 3.51 -5.87 -1.21
C ILE A 6 2.45 -4.78 -1.27
N LEU A 7 2.13 -4.21 -0.10
CA LEU A 7 1.10 -3.19 0.03
C LEU A 7 1.73 -1.89 0.55
N PRO A 8 1.43 -0.73 -0.06
CA PRO A 8 1.77 0.56 0.51
C PRO A 8 0.93 0.82 1.75
N VAL A 9 1.41 1.67 2.65
CA VAL A 9 0.78 1.90 3.97
C VAL A 9 -0.71 2.25 3.93
N GLU A 10 -1.15 2.94 2.88
CA GLU A 10 -2.53 3.38 2.67
C GLU A 10 -3.48 2.21 2.35
N LEU A 11 -2.96 1.10 1.83
CA LEU A 11 -3.71 -0.13 1.50
C LEU A 11 -3.55 -1.24 2.53
N LEU A 12 -2.83 -0.98 3.64
CA LEU A 12 -2.66 -1.96 4.70
C LEU A 12 -3.97 -2.09 5.51
N PRO A 13 -4.47 -3.33 5.75
CA PRO A 13 -5.66 -3.57 6.56
C PRO A 13 -5.64 -2.82 7.90
N SER A 14 -4.51 -2.81 8.61
CA SER A 14 -4.40 -2.13 9.90
C SER A 14 -4.55 -0.61 9.78
N THR A 15 -4.22 0.01 8.64
CA THR A 15 -4.40 1.46 8.39
C THR A 15 -5.85 1.78 8.02
N LEU A 16 -6.52 0.87 7.33
CA LEU A 16 -7.87 1.06 6.79
C LEU A 16 -8.99 0.84 7.82
N VAL A 17 -8.71 0.17 8.95
CA VAL A 17 -9.72 -0.08 9.98
C VAL A 17 -10.06 1.19 10.78
N GLN A 18 -11.34 1.39 11.08
CA GLN A 18 -11.82 2.53 11.85
C GLN A 18 -11.70 2.24 13.36
N LEU A 19 -11.00 3.12 14.08
CA LEU A 19 -10.77 2.99 15.52
C LEU A 19 -11.69 3.86 16.38
N ALA A 20 -12.42 4.82 15.80
CA ALA A 20 -13.21 5.81 16.54
C ALA A 20 -14.35 5.22 17.39
N GLU A 21 -14.73 3.96 17.15
CA GLU A 21 -15.77 3.25 17.91
C GLU A 21 -15.20 2.38 19.04
N LEU A 22 -13.87 2.32 19.19
CA LEU A 22 -13.19 1.55 20.22
C LEU A 22 -13.15 2.29 21.55
N ALA A 23 -13.06 1.53 22.64
CA ALA A 23 -12.70 2.10 23.93
C ALA A 23 -11.34 2.84 23.84
N PRO A 24 -11.22 4.08 24.36
CA PRO A 24 -10.04 4.92 24.15
C PRO A 24 -8.70 4.23 24.47
N PRO A 25 -8.55 3.46 25.59
CA PRO A 25 -7.28 2.81 25.90
C PRO A 25 -6.80 1.81 24.84
N ALA A 26 -7.72 1.03 24.26
CA ALA A 26 -7.38 0.08 23.20
C ALA A 26 -7.12 0.80 21.87
N GLY A 27 -7.96 1.78 21.52
CA GLY A 27 -7.78 2.58 20.30
C GLY A 27 -6.43 3.30 20.26
N THR A 28 -6.00 3.91 21.37
CA THR A 28 -4.70 4.59 21.46
C THR A 28 -3.52 3.65 21.25
N LEU A 29 -3.54 2.46 21.86
CA LEU A 29 -2.48 1.47 21.66
C LEU A 29 -2.40 0.98 20.21
N LEU A 30 -3.54 0.87 19.52
CA LEU A 30 -3.58 0.47 18.12
C LEU A 30 -3.10 1.58 17.17
N GLU A 31 -3.37 2.86 17.46
CA GLU A 31 -2.76 3.98 16.73
C GLU A 31 -1.24 4.01 16.95
N GLU A 32 -0.76 3.89 18.18
CA GLU A 32 0.68 3.85 18.47
C GLU A 32 1.36 2.66 17.78
N SER A 33 0.68 1.51 17.72
CA SER A 33 1.16 0.35 16.97
C SER A 33 1.34 0.66 15.47
N ARG A 34 0.41 1.41 14.85
CA ARG A 34 0.56 1.85 13.45
C ARG A 34 1.77 2.72 13.28
N GLU A 35 2.01 3.67 14.19
CA GLU A 35 3.19 4.53 14.12
C GLU A 35 4.49 3.74 14.28
N ARG A 36 4.53 2.78 15.22
CA ARG A 36 5.70 1.91 15.46
C ARG A 36 6.03 1.08 14.23
N ARG A 37 5.01 0.44 13.65
CA ARG A 37 5.13 -0.28 12.39
C ARG A 37 5.62 0.64 11.27
N GLN A 38 5.12 1.88 11.20
CA GLN A 38 5.60 2.84 10.21
C GLN A 38 7.08 3.20 10.42
N ARG A 39 7.60 3.10 11.64
CA ARG A 39 9.03 3.26 11.93
C ARG A 39 9.82 1.95 11.80
N GLN A 40 9.21 0.89 11.24
CA GLN A 40 9.77 -0.46 11.14
C GLN A 40 10.08 -1.13 12.49
N ASP A 41 9.53 -0.61 13.59
CA ASP A 41 9.58 -1.22 14.91
C ASP A 41 8.44 -2.26 15.04
N PHE A 42 8.60 -3.38 14.34
CA PHE A 42 7.58 -4.45 14.29
C PHE A 42 7.38 -5.13 15.64
N GLU A 43 8.46 -5.34 16.40
CA GLU A 43 8.38 -5.94 17.74
C GLU A 43 7.59 -5.04 18.69
N GLY A 44 7.91 -3.73 18.73
CA GLY A 44 7.15 -2.76 19.51
C GLY A 44 5.69 -2.65 19.07
N ALA A 45 5.43 -2.69 17.75
CA ALA A 45 4.08 -2.69 17.21
C ALA A 45 3.27 -3.91 17.67
N ILE A 46 3.86 -5.11 17.67
CA ILE A 46 3.24 -6.35 18.13
C ILE A 46 2.91 -6.28 19.63
N GLU A 47 3.85 -5.81 20.46
CA GLU A 47 3.63 -5.68 21.90
C GLU A 47 2.48 -4.73 22.24
N LEU A 48 2.34 -3.62 21.51
CA LEU A 48 1.21 -2.71 21.68
C LEU A 48 -0.13 -3.36 21.31
N VAL A 49 -0.19 -4.14 20.23
CA VAL A 49 -1.41 -4.85 19.86
C VAL A 49 -1.75 -5.94 20.88
N LYS A 50 -0.76 -6.65 21.45
CA LYS A 50 -1.01 -7.61 22.53
C LYS A 50 -1.65 -6.94 23.74
N ARG A 51 -1.09 -5.81 24.20
CA ARG A 51 -1.65 -5.02 25.30
C ARG A 51 -3.07 -4.52 24.98
N ALA A 52 -3.32 -4.09 23.74
CA ALA A 52 -4.66 -3.71 23.32
C ALA A 52 -5.64 -4.89 23.39
N ARG A 53 -5.23 -6.08 22.97
CA ARG A 53 -6.04 -7.30 23.06
C ARG A 53 -6.34 -7.69 24.51
N ASP A 54 -5.36 -7.64 25.41
CA ASP A 54 -5.56 -7.95 26.83
C ASP A 54 -6.62 -7.03 27.46
N LEU A 55 -6.60 -5.74 27.11
CA LEU A 55 -7.62 -4.78 27.56
C LEU A 55 -9.00 -5.13 27.01
N VAL A 56 -9.08 -5.48 25.74
CA VAL A 56 -10.34 -5.80 25.07
C VAL A 56 -10.97 -7.10 25.61
N GLU A 57 -10.15 -8.13 25.85
CA GLU A 57 -10.61 -9.40 26.40
C GLU A 57 -11.23 -9.21 27.80
N ALA A 58 -10.64 -8.35 28.62
CA ALA A 58 -11.19 -8.01 29.93
C ALA A 58 -12.59 -7.36 29.86
N HIS A 59 -12.90 -6.64 28.78
CA HIS A 59 -14.16 -5.91 28.61
C HIS A 59 -15.20 -6.67 27.77
N ARG A 60 -14.82 -7.80 27.16
CA ARG A 60 -15.68 -8.65 26.32
C ARG A 60 -16.42 -7.86 25.24
N ASP A 61 -15.73 -6.94 24.58
CA ASP A 61 -16.27 -6.18 23.44
C ASP A 61 -15.86 -6.85 22.11
N PRO A 62 -16.79 -7.50 21.39
CA PRO A 62 -16.47 -8.22 20.16
C PRO A 62 -15.99 -7.30 19.04
N LEU A 63 -16.44 -6.04 18.99
CA LEU A 63 -15.97 -5.10 17.97
C LEU A 63 -14.49 -4.78 18.18
N SER A 64 -14.12 -4.43 19.41
CA SER A 64 -12.71 -4.19 19.72
C SER A 64 -11.86 -5.45 19.56
N GLU A 65 -12.43 -6.63 19.81
CA GLU A 65 -11.72 -7.90 19.61
C GLU A 65 -11.42 -8.11 18.14
N ALA A 66 -12.40 -7.85 17.27
CA ALA A 66 -12.23 -7.96 15.82
C ALA A 66 -11.12 -7.02 15.31
N VAL A 67 -11.15 -5.76 15.75
CA VAL A 67 -10.17 -4.77 15.31
C VAL A 67 -8.76 -5.11 15.80
N ALA A 68 -8.61 -5.53 17.06
CA ALA A 68 -7.31 -5.91 17.59
C ALA A 68 -6.75 -7.20 16.93
N CYS A 69 -7.62 -8.17 16.61
CA CYS A 69 -7.23 -9.35 15.84
C CYS A 69 -6.81 -9.00 14.41
N LEU A 70 -7.50 -8.06 13.76
CA LEU A 70 -7.15 -7.57 12.42
C LEU A 70 -5.77 -6.92 12.40
N HIS A 71 -5.48 -6.04 13.36
CA HIS A 71 -4.17 -5.41 13.50
C HIS A 71 -3.04 -6.45 13.67
N MET A 72 -3.24 -7.43 14.54
CA MET A 72 -2.25 -8.49 14.77
C MET A 72 -2.09 -9.37 13.52
N GLY A 73 -3.20 -9.69 12.84
CA GLY A 73 -3.20 -10.49 11.62
C GLY A 73 -2.43 -9.83 10.48
N ASP A 74 -2.58 -8.51 10.29
CA ASP A 74 -1.83 -7.77 9.27
C ASP A 74 -0.31 -7.72 9.58
N LEU A 75 0.07 -7.50 10.83
CA LEU A 75 1.49 -7.56 11.26
C LEU A 75 2.10 -8.96 11.04
N TYR A 76 1.35 -10.01 11.34
CA TYR A 76 1.79 -11.39 11.10
C TYR A 76 1.86 -11.73 9.61
N ARG A 77 0.95 -11.21 8.79
CA ARG A 77 1.01 -11.33 7.33
C ARG A 77 2.31 -10.73 6.78
N GLU A 78 2.63 -9.49 7.16
CA GLU A 78 3.87 -8.82 6.74
C GLU A 78 5.13 -9.55 7.21
N SER A 79 5.05 -10.24 8.36
CA SER A 79 6.14 -11.05 8.89
C SER A 79 6.22 -12.45 8.25
N GLY A 80 5.36 -12.77 7.28
CA GLY A 80 5.28 -14.08 6.62
C GLY A 80 4.66 -15.20 7.46
N LEU A 81 4.10 -14.88 8.64
CA LEU A 81 3.43 -15.82 9.54
C LEU A 81 1.97 -16.04 9.11
N LEU A 82 1.78 -16.55 7.89
CA LEU A 82 0.48 -16.60 7.22
C LEU A 82 -0.55 -17.49 7.92
N GLY A 83 -0.13 -18.60 8.53
CA GLY A 83 -1.01 -19.49 9.30
C GLY A 83 -1.62 -18.79 10.52
N PRO A 84 -0.79 -18.29 11.46
CA PRO A 84 -1.27 -17.49 12.59
C PRO A 84 -2.08 -16.26 12.17
N ALA A 85 -1.68 -15.58 11.09
CA ALA A 85 -2.43 -14.44 10.55
C ALA A 85 -3.85 -14.84 10.09
N LEU A 86 -4.00 -15.99 9.42
CA LEU A 86 -5.29 -16.51 8.98
C LEU A 86 -6.20 -16.87 10.16
N ASP A 87 -5.66 -17.44 11.23
CA ASP A 87 -6.44 -17.75 12.44
C ASP A 87 -6.96 -16.47 13.11
N LEU A 88 -6.13 -15.42 13.19
CA LEU A 88 -6.52 -14.11 13.70
C LEU A 88 -7.56 -13.42 12.81
N ALA A 89 -7.41 -13.47 11.49
CA ALA A 89 -8.38 -12.90 10.56
C ALA A 89 -9.75 -13.61 10.67
N ARG A 90 -9.76 -14.94 10.85
CA ARG A 90 -10.99 -15.71 11.11
C ARG A 90 -11.58 -15.41 12.49
N GLN A 91 -10.76 -15.14 13.50
CA GLN A 91 -11.24 -14.68 14.80
C GLN A 91 -11.91 -13.31 14.66
N ALA A 92 -11.31 -12.39 13.91
CA ALA A 92 -11.89 -11.08 13.63
C ALA A 92 -13.23 -11.18 12.88
N GLU A 93 -13.33 -12.10 11.92
CA GLU A 93 -14.57 -12.36 11.19
C GLU A 93 -15.67 -12.84 12.13
N ARG A 94 -15.39 -13.86 12.96
CA ARG A 94 -16.35 -14.38 13.95
C ARG A 94 -16.81 -13.29 14.92
N ALA A 95 -15.89 -12.51 15.47
CA ALA A 95 -16.21 -11.42 16.39
C ALA A 95 -17.07 -10.33 15.72
N SER A 96 -16.86 -10.08 14.43
CA SER A 96 -17.66 -9.12 13.65
C SER A 96 -19.04 -9.63 13.23
N GLN A 97 -19.27 -10.95 13.17
CA GLN A 97 -20.55 -11.53 12.77
C GLN A 97 -21.66 -11.33 13.81
N PHE A 98 -21.29 -11.19 15.09
CA PHE A 98 -22.25 -10.98 16.18
C PHE A 98 -22.96 -9.61 16.12
N HIS A 99 -22.42 -8.66 15.34
CA HIS A 99 -23.01 -7.34 15.18
C HIS A 99 -23.52 -7.12 13.75
N GLN A 100 -24.84 -7.19 13.58
CA GLN A 100 -25.51 -6.89 12.29
C GLN A 100 -25.67 -5.39 12.03
N GLU A 101 -25.21 -4.54 12.95
CA GLU A 101 -25.41 -3.11 12.84
C GLU A 101 -24.69 -2.54 11.62
N ARG A 102 -25.41 -1.71 10.86
CA ARG A 102 -24.89 -1.08 9.63
C ARG A 102 -23.62 -0.26 9.88
N ARG A 103 -23.37 0.21 11.10
CA ARG A 103 -22.17 0.98 11.45
C ARG A 103 -20.87 0.19 11.36
N HIS A 104 -20.89 -1.14 11.53
CA HIS A 104 -19.68 -1.96 11.53
C HIS A 104 -19.32 -2.55 10.16
N ARG A 105 -20.07 -2.20 9.10
CA ARG A 105 -19.82 -2.73 7.75
C ARG A 105 -18.45 -2.35 7.21
N HIS A 106 -17.91 -1.19 7.59
CA HIS A 106 -16.56 -0.77 7.21
C HIS A 106 -15.50 -1.76 7.73
N ASN A 107 -15.42 -1.99 9.04
CA ASN A 107 -14.43 -2.90 9.63
C ASN A 107 -14.62 -4.36 9.18
N ARG A 108 -15.87 -4.77 8.90
CA ARG A 108 -16.16 -6.07 8.26
C ARG A 108 -15.57 -6.17 6.86
N ALA A 109 -15.65 -5.11 6.06
CA ALA A 109 -15.03 -5.07 4.75
C ALA A 109 -13.51 -5.24 4.84
N ILE A 110 -12.87 -4.57 5.80
CA ILE A 110 -11.42 -4.69 6.00
C ILE A 110 -11.04 -6.09 6.49
N THR A 111 -11.88 -6.73 7.30
CA THR A 111 -11.67 -8.12 7.74
C THR A 111 -11.73 -9.10 6.55
N ALA A 112 -12.75 -8.97 5.70
CA ALA A 112 -12.86 -9.77 4.48
C ALA A 112 -11.68 -9.49 3.53
N TYR A 113 -11.22 -8.25 3.42
CA TYR A 113 -10.03 -7.90 2.65
C TYR A 113 -8.77 -8.61 3.17
N LEU A 114 -8.51 -8.60 4.48
CA LEU A 114 -7.37 -9.31 5.08
C LEU A 114 -7.44 -10.82 4.84
N LEU A 115 -8.63 -11.43 4.98
CA LEU A 115 -8.85 -12.83 4.63
C LEU A 115 -8.53 -13.11 3.15
N GLY A 116 -8.96 -12.21 2.26
CA GLY A 116 -8.66 -12.30 0.83
C GLY A 116 -7.16 -12.26 0.53
N LEU A 117 -6.42 -11.34 1.17
CA LEU A 117 -4.95 -11.26 1.05
C LEU A 117 -4.29 -12.56 1.50
N LEU A 118 -4.66 -13.07 2.66
CA LEU A 118 -4.09 -14.29 3.22
C LEU A 118 -4.39 -15.51 2.37
N HIS A 119 -5.62 -15.65 1.88
CA HIS A 119 -5.97 -16.71 0.94
C HIS A 119 -5.20 -16.59 -0.38
N HIS A 120 -4.96 -15.37 -0.87
CA HIS A 120 -4.17 -15.15 -2.09
C HIS A 120 -2.71 -15.57 -1.87
N GLU A 121 -2.07 -15.11 -0.79
CA GLU A 121 -0.68 -15.45 -0.46
C GLU A 121 -0.51 -16.95 -0.16
N LEU A 122 -1.56 -17.62 0.33
CA LEU A 122 -1.64 -19.08 0.52
C LEU A 122 -2.09 -19.86 -0.75
N CYS A 123 -2.19 -19.19 -1.90
CA CYS A 123 -2.63 -19.78 -3.18
C CYS A 123 -4.04 -20.40 -3.18
N SER A 124 -4.88 -20.05 -2.21
CA SER A 124 -6.31 -20.40 -2.14
C SER A 124 -7.14 -19.39 -2.95
N TYR A 125 -6.94 -19.36 -4.27
CA TYR A 125 -7.43 -18.28 -5.12
C TYR A 125 -8.96 -18.18 -5.20
N SER A 126 -9.68 -19.30 -5.11
CA SER A 126 -11.15 -19.32 -5.04
C SER A 126 -11.68 -18.60 -3.80
N GLU A 127 -11.06 -18.87 -2.66
CA GLU A 127 -11.37 -18.26 -1.37
C GLU A 127 -10.98 -16.78 -1.38
N ALA A 128 -9.81 -16.44 -1.92
CA ALA A 128 -9.38 -15.06 -2.08
C ALA A 128 -10.38 -14.24 -2.89
N LEU A 129 -10.81 -14.76 -4.04
CA LEU A 129 -11.79 -14.11 -4.92
C LEU A 129 -13.15 -13.94 -4.23
N ARG A 130 -13.60 -14.95 -3.46
CA ARG A 130 -14.83 -14.85 -2.66
C ARG A 130 -14.72 -13.73 -1.63
N GLU A 131 -13.61 -13.65 -0.90
CA GLU A 131 -13.43 -12.67 0.15
C GLU A 131 -13.23 -11.24 -0.39
N TYR A 132 -12.52 -11.07 -1.51
CA TYR A 132 -12.44 -9.76 -2.15
C TYR A 132 -13.79 -9.24 -2.66
N ARG A 133 -14.65 -10.13 -3.18
CA ARG A 133 -16.02 -9.74 -3.56
C ARG A 133 -16.85 -9.36 -2.33
N ASN A 134 -16.78 -10.16 -1.27
CA ASN A 134 -17.44 -9.88 0.00
C ASN A 134 -16.99 -8.53 0.60
N ALA A 135 -15.68 -8.24 0.57
CA ALA A 135 -15.13 -6.96 1.00
C ALA A 135 -15.73 -5.80 0.18
N ARG A 136 -15.81 -5.92 -1.15
CA ARG A 136 -16.39 -4.87 -2.02
C ARG A 136 -17.87 -4.61 -1.74
N GLU A 137 -18.66 -5.65 -1.49
CA GLU A 137 -20.07 -5.49 -1.10
C GLU A 137 -20.20 -4.68 0.20
N HIS A 138 -19.40 -5.03 1.22
CA HIS A 138 -19.37 -4.29 2.47
C HIS A 138 -18.84 -2.85 2.34
N LEU A 139 -17.87 -2.60 1.45
CA LEU A 139 -17.36 -1.25 1.15
C LEU A 139 -18.42 -0.38 0.47
N ASP A 140 -19.22 -0.91 -0.46
CA ASP A 140 -20.27 -0.13 -1.13
C ASP A 140 -21.32 0.37 -0.12
N ASP A 141 -21.68 -0.48 0.84
CA ASP A 141 -22.58 -0.10 1.92
C ASP A 141 -21.96 0.90 2.91
N ALA A 142 -20.69 0.69 3.26
CA ALA A 142 -19.95 1.61 4.12
C ALA A 142 -19.82 2.99 3.46
N ARG A 143 -19.50 3.04 2.16
CA ARG A 143 -19.38 4.27 1.37
C ARG A 143 -20.67 5.10 1.43
N LYS A 144 -21.83 4.47 1.16
CA LYS A 144 -23.15 5.16 1.21
C LYS A 144 -23.37 5.81 2.58
N ARG A 145 -23.07 5.10 3.67
CA ARG A 145 -23.16 5.65 5.02
C ARG A 145 -22.21 6.82 5.24
N TRP A 146 -20.95 6.72 4.78
CA TRP A 146 -19.98 7.81 4.94
C TRP A 146 -20.38 9.08 4.19
N VAL A 147 -21.06 8.93 3.05
CA VAL A 147 -21.72 10.05 2.37
C VAL A 147 -22.81 10.65 3.26
N ASP A 148 -23.71 9.83 3.81
CA ASP A 148 -24.83 10.30 4.63
C ASP A 148 -24.38 11.08 5.88
N VAL A 149 -23.26 10.67 6.50
CA VAL A 149 -22.71 11.33 7.71
C VAL A 149 -21.66 12.41 7.39
N GLY A 150 -21.43 12.74 6.12
CA GLY A 150 -20.54 13.82 5.70
C GLY A 150 -19.06 13.56 6.00
N ARG A 151 -18.57 12.35 5.75
CA ARG A 151 -17.18 11.92 5.97
C ARG A 151 -16.45 11.62 4.65
N PRO A 152 -16.07 12.65 3.87
CA PRO A 152 -15.47 12.48 2.55
C PRO A 152 -14.13 11.73 2.59
N ASP A 153 -13.39 11.82 3.70
CA ASP A 153 -12.16 11.07 3.94
C ASP A 153 -12.38 9.55 3.91
N TRP A 154 -13.48 9.08 4.51
CA TRP A 154 -13.82 7.66 4.51
C TRP A 154 -14.47 7.20 3.22
N VAL A 155 -15.22 8.08 2.54
CA VAL A 155 -15.75 7.80 1.19
C VAL A 155 -14.59 7.50 0.24
N HIS A 156 -13.59 8.39 0.21
CA HIS A 156 -12.39 8.22 -0.62
C HIS A 156 -11.65 6.91 -0.30
N ARG A 157 -11.46 6.56 0.97
CA ARG A 157 -10.83 5.29 1.37
C ARG A 157 -11.61 4.06 0.86
N CYS A 158 -12.94 4.10 0.92
CA CYS A 158 -13.77 3.01 0.39
C CYS A 158 -13.64 2.87 -1.13
N GLU A 159 -13.60 3.98 -1.87
CA GLU A 159 -13.42 4.00 -3.33
C GLU A 159 -12.04 3.48 -3.73
N MET A 160 -11.00 4.00 -3.06
CA MET A 160 -9.61 3.59 -3.22
C MET A 160 -9.45 2.07 -3.04
N LEU A 161 -9.95 1.52 -1.92
CA LEU A 161 -9.87 0.08 -1.67
C LEU A 161 -10.73 -0.72 -2.66
N SER A 162 -11.90 -0.22 -3.06
CA SER A 162 -12.76 -0.90 -4.04
C SER A 162 -12.10 -1.00 -5.43
N ALA A 163 -11.36 0.03 -5.85
CA ALA A 163 -10.58 0.02 -7.08
C ALA A 163 -9.47 -1.04 -6.98
N TRP A 164 -8.68 -1.03 -5.91
CA TRP A 164 -7.64 -2.03 -5.66
C TRP A 164 -8.18 -3.47 -5.69
N LEU A 165 -9.30 -3.73 -5.00
CA LEU A 165 -9.94 -5.05 -4.97
C LEU A 165 -10.46 -5.48 -6.34
N THR A 166 -10.89 -4.54 -7.18
CA THR A 166 -11.33 -4.83 -8.55
C THR A 166 -10.16 -5.35 -9.39
N SER A 167 -9.01 -4.68 -9.29
CA SER A 167 -7.79 -5.07 -10.00
C SER A 167 -7.23 -6.41 -9.49
N LEU A 168 -7.25 -6.64 -8.17
CA LEU A 168 -6.90 -7.94 -7.59
C LEU A 168 -7.82 -9.08 -8.07
N CYS A 169 -9.14 -8.85 -8.12
CA CYS A 169 -10.08 -9.83 -8.66
C CYS A 169 -9.79 -10.16 -10.12
N GLY A 170 -9.51 -9.14 -10.95
CA GLY A 170 -9.10 -9.32 -12.34
C GLY A 170 -7.78 -10.10 -12.47
N CYS A 171 -6.88 -9.98 -11.49
CA CYS A 171 -5.67 -10.78 -11.51
C CYS A 171 -5.91 -12.27 -11.24
N LEU A 172 -6.86 -12.56 -10.36
CA LEU A 172 -7.20 -13.94 -9.99
C LEU A 172 -8.04 -14.68 -11.04
N THR A 173 -8.54 -14.01 -12.07
CA THR A 173 -9.22 -14.70 -13.19
C THR A 173 -8.27 -15.43 -14.12
N ASP A 174 -6.98 -15.10 -14.10
CA ASP A 174 -5.89 -15.83 -14.78
C ASP A 174 -4.68 -15.93 -13.84
N PRO A 175 -4.72 -16.85 -12.86
CA PRO A 175 -3.67 -16.98 -11.86
C PRO A 175 -2.41 -17.56 -12.51
N PRO A 176 -1.21 -17.19 -12.01
CA PRO A 176 0.03 -17.74 -12.55
C PRO A 176 0.09 -19.26 -12.38
N PRO A 177 0.80 -19.98 -13.27
CA PRO A 177 1.02 -21.41 -13.12
C PRO A 177 1.63 -21.74 -11.76
N LEU A 178 1.15 -22.83 -11.14
CA LEU A 178 1.70 -23.32 -9.87
C LEU A 178 3.22 -23.49 -9.96
N GLY A 179 3.93 -22.97 -8.95
CA GLY A 179 5.39 -23.01 -8.87
C GLY A 179 6.10 -21.78 -9.44
N THR A 180 5.38 -20.80 -9.99
CA THR A 180 5.94 -19.49 -10.31
C THR A 180 6.02 -18.65 -9.04
N GLU A 181 7.21 -18.19 -8.67
CA GLU A 181 7.36 -17.18 -7.62
C GLU A 181 7.07 -15.80 -8.22
N GLU A 182 6.00 -15.15 -7.78
CA GLU A 182 5.60 -13.82 -8.24
C GLU A 182 5.42 -12.86 -7.06
N VAL A 183 5.77 -11.61 -7.30
CA VAL A 183 5.47 -10.48 -6.42
C VAL A 183 4.41 -9.63 -7.09
N LEU A 184 3.33 -9.38 -6.35
CA LEU A 184 2.29 -8.44 -6.73
C LEU A 184 2.46 -7.15 -5.95
N PHE A 185 2.31 -6.02 -6.62
CA PHE A 185 2.26 -4.72 -5.96
C PHE A 185 1.30 -3.78 -6.70
N PRO A 186 0.62 -2.88 -5.97
CA PRO A 186 -0.27 -1.89 -6.57
C PRO A 186 0.51 -0.80 -7.29
N ILE A 187 -0.01 -0.37 -8.43
CA ILE A 187 0.45 0.80 -9.19
C ILE A 187 -0.66 1.83 -9.14
N GLN A 188 -0.36 3.04 -8.66
CA GLN A 188 -1.33 4.12 -8.62
C GLN A 188 -1.40 4.78 -10.01
N CYS A 189 -2.52 4.61 -10.70
CA CYS A 189 -2.77 5.15 -12.03
C CYS A 189 -3.60 6.46 -12.01
N GLY A 190 -3.77 7.06 -10.83
CA GLY A 190 -4.53 8.28 -10.57
C GLY A 190 -4.98 8.38 -9.12
N ASP A 191 -5.77 9.39 -8.76
CA ASP A 191 -6.12 9.70 -7.36
C ASP A 191 -6.81 8.54 -6.62
N ALA A 192 -7.60 7.71 -7.31
CA ALA A 192 -8.29 6.55 -6.73
C ALA A 192 -8.22 5.29 -7.62
N ALA A 193 -7.33 5.26 -8.61
CA ALA A 193 -7.20 4.15 -9.56
C ALA A 193 -5.94 3.36 -9.29
N TYR A 194 -6.07 2.03 -9.20
CA TYR A 194 -4.94 1.11 -9.05
C TYR A 194 -4.92 0.06 -10.14
N ALA A 195 -3.76 -0.16 -10.73
CA ALA A 195 -3.44 -1.36 -11.49
C ALA A 195 -2.67 -2.36 -10.61
N VAL A 196 -2.65 -3.63 -11.00
CA VAL A 196 -1.80 -4.65 -10.35
C VAL A 196 -0.60 -4.92 -11.25
N ALA A 197 0.60 -4.68 -10.73
CA ALA A 197 1.82 -5.18 -11.33
C ALA A 197 2.12 -6.60 -10.86
N ARG A 198 2.57 -7.45 -11.78
CA ARG A 198 3.11 -8.79 -11.52
C ARG A 198 4.58 -8.84 -11.94
N GLY A 199 5.46 -9.19 -11.01
CA GLY A 199 6.88 -9.42 -11.27
C GLY A 199 7.27 -10.87 -10.99
N LYS A 200 8.03 -11.50 -11.91
CA LYS A 200 8.58 -12.85 -11.70
C LYS A 200 9.86 -12.81 -10.86
N VAL A 201 9.97 -13.69 -9.88
CA VAL A 201 11.20 -13.86 -9.10
C VAL A 201 12.08 -14.92 -9.78
N LEU A 202 13.21 -14.50 -10.36
CA LEU A 202 14.14 -15.40 -11.08
C LEU A 202 15.38 -15.82 -10.26
N ARG A 203 15.44 -15.44 -8.96
CA ARG A 203 16.53 -15.54 -7.96
C ARG A 203 17.61 -14.45 -8.01
N TYR A 204 17.96 -13.96 -6.81
CA TYR A 204 18.97 -12.96 -6.46
C TYR A 204 19.01 -11.77 -7.43
N THR A 205 18.08 -10.82 -7.21
CA THR A 205 17.87 -9.59 -7.99
C THR A 205 17.14 -9.83 -9.34
N LEU A 206 16.06 -9.07 -9.55
CA LEU A 206 14.79 -9.48 -10.14
C LEU A 206 14.58 -9.11 -11.62
N ALA A 207 13.51 -9.70 -12.17
CA ALA A 207 12.89 -9.52 -13.47
C ALA A 207 13.29 -8.26 -14.27
N THR A 208 13.53 -8.46 -15.56
CA THR A 208 13.60 -7.40 -16.57
C THR A 208 12.24 -7.05 -17.17
N GLU A 209 11.18 -7.80 -16.81
CA GLU A 209 9.83 -7.69 -17.36
C GLU A 209 8.79 -7.68 -16.22
N ILE A 210 7.93 -6.65 -16.20
CA ILE A 210 6.78 -6.51 -15.29
C ILE A 210 5.52 -6.50 -16.13
N THR A 211 4.45 -7.16 -15.67
CA THR A 211 3.14 -7.08 -16.32
C THR A 211 2.20 -6.22 -15.48
N VAL A 212 1.62 -5.16 -16.03
CA VAL A 212 0.63 -4.28 -15.38
C VAL A 212 -0.71 -4.48 -16.09
N ASP A 213 -1.73 -4.95 -15.36
CA ASP A 213 -3.08 -5.24 -15.92
C ASP A 213 -3.06 -6.04 -17.23
N GLY A 214 -2.13 -6.99 -17.34
CA GLY A 214 -1.95 -7.86 -18.52
C GLY A 214 -1.03 -7.30 -19.61
N GLN A 215 -0.68 -6.02 -19.57
CA GLN A 215 0.28 -5.40 -20.49
C GLN A 215 1.72 -5.57 -19.97
N ARG A 216 2.65 -5.94 -20.84
CA ARG A 216 4.05 -6.19 -20.48
C ARG A 216 4.89 -4.93 -20.61
N PHE A 217 5.78 -4.73 -19.64
CA PHE A 217 6.70 -3.59 -19.55
C PHE A 217 8.13 -4.09 -19.29
N GLN A 218 9.11 -3.43 -19.89
CA GLN A 218 10.53 -3.65 -19.63
C GLN A 218 11.10 -2.56 -18.74
N SER A 219 11.87 -2.96 -17.73
CA SER A 219 12.66 -2.04 -16.90
C SER A 219 13.88 -1.53 -17.64
N ARG A 220 14.10 -0.22 -17.66
CA ARG A 220 15.27 0.41 -18.30
C ARG A 220 15.94 1.46 -17.42
N MET A 221 17.27 1.57 -17.56
CA MET A 221 18.04 2.74 -17.11
C MET A 221 18.17 3.78 -18.24
N ARG A 222 18.51 5.02 -17.89
CA ARG A 222 18.61 6.16 -18.81
C ARG A 222 19.53 5.85 -20.01
N GLY A 223 18.98 5.89 -21.23
CA GLY A 223 19.73 5.71 -22.49
C GLY A 223 20.34 4.32 -22.68
N GLY A 224 19.94 3.33 -21.86
CA GLY A 224 20.50 1.99 -21.85
C GLY A 224 19.47 0.89 -22.17
N GLY A 225 19.97 -0.33 -22.29
CA GLY A 225 19.15 -1.53 -22.50
C GLY A 225 18.34 -1.95 -21.26
N PRO A 226 17.65 -3.10 -21.33
CA PRO A 226 16.94 -3.67 -20.19
C PRO A 226 17.86 -3.86 -18.99
N VAL A 227 17.38 -3.53 -17.78
CA VAL A 227 18.16 -3.64 -16.54
C VAL A 227 17.41 -4.51 -15.52
N PRO A 228 18.09 -5.44 -14.82
CA PRO A 228 17.50 -6.18 -13.71
C PRO A 228 16.99 -5.25 -12.61
N LEU A 229 15.80 -5.50 -12.09
CA LEU A 229 15.21 -4.72 -11.00
C LEU A 229 15.66 -5.27 -9.65
N ASP A 230 16.18 -4.42 -8.76
CA ASP A 230 16.46 -4.82 -7.37
C ASP A 230 15.30 -4.46 -6.45
N ILE A 231 14.27 -5.30 -6.47
CA ILE A 231 13.09 -5.24 -5.60
C ILE A 231 13.37 -6.07 -4.34
N ALA A 232 13.74 -5.41 -3.25
CA ALA A 232 13.86 -6.05 -1.96
C ALA A 232 12.51 -6.62 -1.52
N ALA A 233 12.48 -7.84 -1.00
CA ALA A 233 11.24 -8.50 -0.56
C ALA A 233 10.47 -7.73 0.54
N GLN A 234 11.15 -6.85 1.27
CA GLN A 234 10.59 -6.01 2.32
C GLN A 234 10.53 -4.52 1.94
N GLY A 235 10.91 -4.16 0.72
CA GLY A 235 10.78 -2.79 0.25
C GLY A 235 9.32 -2.47 -0.07
N GLU A 236 8.88 -1.26 0.24
CA GLU A 236 7.60 -0.75 -0.21
C GLU A 236 7.79 -0.13 -1.61
N TYR A 237 7.05 -0.60 -2.61
CA TYR A 237 7.15 -0.10 -3.98
C TYR A 237 5.79 0.31 -4.51
N PHE A 238 5.77 1.37 -5.32
CA PHE A 238 4.60 1.82 -6.06
C PHE A 238 5.09 2.36 -7.41
N ALA A 239 4.26 2.32 -8.44
CA ALA A 239 4.58 3.00 -9.68
C ALA A 239 3.64 4.17 -9.93
N LEU A 240 4.16 5.19 -10.62
CA LEU A 240 3.42 6.39 -10.99
C LEU A 240 3.51 6.62 -12.50
N VAL A 241 2.43 7.11 -13.09
CA VAL A 241 2.38 7.49 -14.50
C VAL A 241 3.28 8.71 -14.71
N VAL A 242 4.16 8.65 -15.71
CA VAL A 242 4.97 9.80 -16.09
C VAL A 242 4.09 10.84 -16.79
N PRO A 243 3.98 12.09 -16.27
CA PRO A 243 3.27 13.16 -16.95
C PRO A 243 4.03 13.59 -18.21
N SER A 244 3.30 14.03 -19.26
CA SER A 244 3.83 14.36 -20.58
C SER A 244 5.03 15.33 -20.59
N ASP A 245 5.17 16.23 -19.59
CA ASP A 245 6.14 17.34 -19.64
C ASP A 245 6.94 17.59 -18.34
N GLU A 246 6.71 16.82 -17.27
CA GLU A 246 7.14 17.23 -15.92
C GLU A 246 8.38 16.52 -15.36
N TRP A 247 8.86 15.44 -15.99
CA TRP A 247 10.00 14.65 -15.47
C TRP A 247 11.37 15.20 -15.92
N ALA A 248 12.40 14.98 -15.10
CA ALA A 248 13.81 15.26 -15.41
C ALA A 248 14.73 14.07 -15.06
N GLY A 249 14.16 12.88 -14.86
CA GLY A 249 14.90 11.64 -14.59
C GLY A 249 15.19 10.85 -15.88
N PRO A 250 15.14 9.51 -15.88
CA PRO A 250 15.50 8.70 -17.06
C PRO A 250 14.62 9.02 -18.28
N ASP A 251 15.00 8.52 -19.45
CA ASP A 251 14.34 8.78 -20.73
C ASP A 251 12.90 8.22 -20.74
N THR A 252 11.92 9.05 -20.39
CA THR A 252 10.52 8.68 -20.22
C THR A 252 9.64 9.35 -21.26
N GLU A 253 8.62 8.65 -21.73
CA GLU A 253 7.58 9.16 -22.63
C GLU A 253 6.21 9.08 -21.94
N GLU A 254 5.23 9.80 -22.47
CA GLU A 254 3.84 9.66 -22.03
C GLU A 254 3.39 8.20 -22.17
N GLY A 255 2.83 7.63 -21.10
CA GLY A 255 2.47 6.21 -21.03
C GLY A 255 3.53 5.30 -20.40
N ASP A 256 4.72 5.81 -20.10
CA ASP A 256 5.68 5.13 -19.22
C ASP A 256 5.25 5.23 -17.76
N TYR A 257 5.71 4.27 -16.95
CA TYR A 257 5.60 4.33 -15.50
C TYR A 257 6.99 4.46 -14.87
N VAL A 258 7.11 5.21 -13.78
CA VAL A 258 8.29 5.12 -12.90
C VAL A 258 7.99 4.16 -11.76
N LEU A 259 8.86 3.18 -11.54
CA LEU A 259 8.83 2.36 -10.33
C LEU A 259 9.56 3.12 -9.21
N VAL A 260 8.85 3.36 -8.13
CA VAL A 260 9.31 4.08 -6.95
C VAL A 260 9.46 3.11 -5.79
N GLN A 261 10.61 3.11 -5.14
CA GLN A 261 10.78 2.53 -3.82
C GLN A 261 10.49 3.59 -2.78
N ARG A 262 9.48 3.39 -1.94
CA ARG A 262 9.15 4.29 -0.83
C ARG A 262 10.34 4.39 0.10
N GLU A 263 10.69 5.61 0.47
CA GLU A 263 11.75 5.90 1.42
C GLU A 263 11.23 6.90 2.44
N ARG A 264 11.46 6.64 3.72
CA ARG A 264 11.04 7.53 4.82
C ARG A 264 12.17 8.46 5.25
N GLN A 265 13.41 8.02 5.08
CA GLN A 265 14.60 8.78 5.39
C GLN A 265 15.52 8.80 4.17
N PRO A 266 15.36 9.79 3.29
CA PRO A 266 16.19 9.90 2.11
C PRO A 266 17.65 10.10 2.52
N HIS A 267 18.47 9.07 2.26
CA HIS A 267 19.86 8.99 2.68
C HIS A 267 20.83 9.02 1.49
N MET A 268 20.32 8.95 0.26
CA MET A 268 21.06 9.04 -1.00
C MET A 268 20.55 10.17 -1.89
N GLU A 269 21.39 10.60 -2.83
CA GLU A 269 20.98 11.48 -3.92
C GLU A 269 20.38 10.65 -5.05
N GLY A 270 19.44 11.22 -5.80
CA GLY A 270 18.83 10.52 -6.93
C GLY A 270 17.49 11.08 -7.39
N PRO A 271 16.95 10.57 -8.49
CA PRO A 271 15.58 10.86 -8.89
C PRO A 271 14.60 10.34 -7.85
N GLY A 272 13.53 11.10 -7.60
CA GLY A 272 12.54 10.72 -6.60
C GLY A 272 11.23 11.47 -6.75
N VAL A 273 10.28 11.09 -5.92
CA VAL A 273 8.96 11.70 -5.84
C VAL A 273 8.62 12.04 -4.40
N LEU A 274 7.83 13.08 -4.22
CA LEU A 274 7.35 13.56 -2.93
C LEU A 274 5.85 13.86 -3.05
N PHE A 275 5.03 13.31 -2.17
CA PHE A 275 3.62 13.63 -2.12
C PHE A 275 3.42 15.01 -1.47
N GLN A 276 2.70 15.89 -2.16
CA GLN A 276 2.33 17.20 -1.68
C GLN A 276 0.84 17.21 -1.35
N ALA A 277 0.52 17.38 -0.07
CA ALA A 277 -0.85 17.64 0.38
C ALA A 277 -1.18 19.15 0.35
N GLY A 278 -2.42 19.51 0.01
CA GLY A 278 -2.90 20.91 -0.03
C GLY A 278 -3.53 21.29 -1.37
N GLU A 279 -3.56 22.59 -1.70
CA GLU A 279 -3.95 23.03 -3.06
C GLU A 279 -2.94 22.51 -4.09
N GLY A 280 -3.43 21.80 -5.12
CA GLY A 280 -2.58 21.06 -6.07
C GLY A 280 -2.07 19.73 -5.50
N GLU A 281 -2.89 19.02 -4.73
CA GLU A 281 -2.57 17.72 -4.14
C GLU A 281 -2.11 16.71 -5.21
N GLY A 282 -1.02 16.00 -4.92
CA GLY A 282 -0.51 14.99 -5.82
C GLY A 282 0.97 14.68 -5.64
N TRP A 283 1.46 13.77 -6.49
CA TRP A 283 2.87 13.39 -6.53
C TRP A 283 3.70 14.42 -7.28
N VAL A 284 4.67 15.03 -6.60
CA VAL A 284 5.63 15.95 -7.18
C VAL A 284 6.89 15.20 -7.54
N TYR A 285 7.33 15.39 -8.77
CA TYR A 285 8.52 14.78 -9.31
C TYR A 285 9.76 15.68 -9.17
N GLY A 286 10.90 15.09 -8.81
CA GLY A 286 12.12 15.85 -8.59
C GLY A 286 13.36 15.01 -8.32
N ARG A 287 14.29 15.59 -7.56
CA ARG A 287 15.54 14.92 -7.17
C ARG A 287 15.87 15.17 -5.70
N PHE A 288 16.32 14.11 -5.04
CA PHE A 288 17.04 14.22 -3.77
C PHE A 288 18.48 14.65 -4.05
N LEU A 289 18.91 15.71 -3.40
CA LEU A 289 20.23 16.31 -3.52
C LEU A 289 20.82 16.55 -2.13
N ARG A 290 22.12 16.36 -2.00
CA ARG A 290 22.86 16.60 -0.78
C ARG A 290 23.44 18.01 -0.81
N ASP A 291 23.27 18.74 0.29
CA ASP A 291 23.94 20.02 0.48
C ASP A 291 25.42 19.85 0.88
N ALA A 292 26.15 20.96 0.93
CA ALA A 292 27.58 20.97 1.28
C ALA A 292 27.89 20.44 2.69
N VAL A 293 26.88 20.32 3.56
CA VAL A 293 27.01 19.85 4.96
C VAL A 293 26.47 18.42 5.11
N GLY A 294 26.12 17.77 4.00
CA GLY A 294 25.73 16.38 3.96
C GLY A 294 24.23 16.11 4.12
N ARG A 295 23.38 17.14 4.24
CA ARG A 295 21.92 16.97 4.42
C ARG A 295 21.23 16.75 3.09
N VAL A 296 20.33 15.78 3.04
CA VAL A 296 19.54 15.49 1.84
C VAL A 296 18.30 16.39 1.81
N SER A 297 18.04 17.01 0.67
CA SER A 297 16.90 17.87 0.39
C SER A 297 16.22 17.43 -0.91
N PHE A 298 14.91 17.61 -1.00
CA PHE A 298 14.17 17.36 -2.24
C PHE A 298 14.06 18.66 -3.03
N ARG A 299 14.49 18.65 -4.30
CA ARG A 299 14.28 19.76 -5.23
C ARG A 299 13.32 19.34 -6.35
N PRO A 300 12.13 19.95 -6.43
CA PRO A 300 11.29 19.82 -7.62
C PRO A 300 11.99 20.45 -8.83
N LYS A 301 11.61 20.04 -10.05
CA LYS A 301 12.18 20.58 -11.30
C LYS A 301 12.02 22.13 -11.31
N PRO A 302 13.11 22.91 -11.37
CA PRO A 302 13.00 24.36 -11.48
C PRO A 302 12.67 24.74 -12.92
N TRP A 303 11.53 25.39 -13.16
CA TRP A 303 11.38 26.23 -14.34
C TRP A 303 11.81 27.64 -13.99
N ILE A 304 12.77 28.20 -14.72
CA ILE A 304 12.91 29.66 -14.84
C ILE A 304 12.81 30.00 -16.33
N ILE A 305 11.66 30.55 -16.73
CA ILE A 305 11.70 31.72 -17.60
C ILE A 305 11.07 32.85 -16.78
N GLY A 306 11.92 33.66 -16.13
CA GLY A 306 11.55 34.93 -15.48
C GLY A 306 11.02 34.89 -14.04
N GLY A 307 10.80 33.74 -13.41
CA GLY A 307 10.34 33.65 -12.02
C GLY A 307 11.36 32.97 -11.10
N ALA A 308 11.56 33.50 -9.89
CA ALA A 308 12.51 32.95 -8.92
C ALA A 308 12.07 31.55 -8.43
N PRO A 309 12.99 30.57 -8.29
CA PRO A 309 12.65 29.26 -7.73
C PRO A 309 12.58 29.38 -6.21
N ALA A 310 11.40 29.15 -5.65
CA ALA A 310 11.21 29.13 -4.20
C ALA A 310 10.49 27.85 -3.80
N LEU A 311 11.27 26.79 -3.51
CA LEU A 311 10.87 25.79 -2.51
C LEU A 311 12.12 25.05 -2.02
N ASN A 312 12.76 25.59 -0.98
CA ASN A 312 13.65 24.82 -0.11
C ASN A 312 12.77 24.21 0.99
N ALA A 313 12.00 23.16 0.68
CA ALA A 313 11.28 22.44 1.71
C ALA A 313 12.28 21.52 2.43
N THR A 314 12.55 21.81 3.70
CA THR A 314 13.12 20.80 4.60
C THR A 314 12.14 19.63 4.62
N VAL A 315 12.60 18.46 4.17
CA VAL A 315 11.78 17.26 4.03
C VAL A 315 11.25 16.89 5.43
N SER A 316 9.93 17.03 5.65
CA SER A 316 9.28 16.51 6.85
C SER A 316 9.11 15.00 6.72
N VAL A 317 9.43 14.26 7.78
CA VAL A 317 9.43 12.78 7.83
C VAL A 317 8.03 12.18 7.60
N ASP A 318 6.97 12.99 7.70
CA ASP A 318 5.58 12.52 7.67
C ASP A 318 4.95 12.49 6.27
N LYS A 319 5.61 13.00 5.22
CA LYS A 319 5.05 13.00 3.85
C LYS A 319 5.50 11.75 3.07
N PRO A 320 4.59 11.03 2.36
CA PRO A 320 4.98 9.93 1.48
C PRO A 320 6.00 10.38 0.43
N MET A 321 7.11 9.65 0.28
CA MET A 321 8.15 9.95 -0.70
C MET A 321 8.92 8.67 -1.07
N GLY A 322 9.74 8.73 -2.13
CA GLY A 322 10.53 7.59 -2.53
C GLY A 322 11.49 7.85 -3.69
N TYR A 323 12.42 6.93 -3.89
CA TYR A 323 13.39 6.94 -4.98
C TYR A 323 12.81 6.28 -6.22
N VAL A 324 13.00 6.90 -7.38
CA VAL A 324 12.73 6.22 -8.66
C VAL A 324 13.84 5.21 -8.92
N VAL A 325 13.50 3.92 -8.87
CA VAL A 325 14.44 2.81 -9.04
C VAL A 325 14.47 2.29 -10.47
N ALA A 326 13.42 2.51 -11.26
CA ALA A 326 13.39 2.17 -12.68
C ALA A 326 12.33 2.95 -13.46
N VAL A 327 12.49 2.98 -14.79
CA VAL A 327 11.42 3.33 -15.74
C VAL A 327 10.91 2.04 -16.38
N LEU A 328 9.60 1.89 -16.38
CA LEU A 328 8.87 0.78 -17.00
C LEU A 328 8.34 1.27 -18.35
N LYS A 329 8.91 0.76 -19.44
CA LYS A 329 8.48 1.07 -20.80
C LYS A 329 7.61 -0.04 -21.38
N PRO A 330 6.51 0.26 -22.07
CA PRO A 330 5.69 -0.75 -22.74
C PRO A 330 6.53 -1.62 -23.68
N VAL A 331 6.28 -2.93 -23.67
CA VAL A 331 6.85 -3.85 -24.67
C VAL A 331 5.83 -3.98 -25.80
N SER A 332 6.23 -3.60 -27.02
CA SER A 332 5.41 -3.72 -28.23
C SER A 332 5.18 -5.16 -28.67
#